data_AF-A0A3D4UIK6-F1
#
_entry.id   AF-A0A3D4UIK6-F1
#
_cell.length_a   1.000
_cell.length_b   1.000
_cell.length_c   1.000
_cell.angle_alpha   90.00
_cell.angle_beta   90.00
_cell.angle_gamma   90.00
#
_symmetry.space_group_name_H-M   'P 1'
#
loop_
_entity.id
_entity.type
_entity.pdbx_description
1 polymer ?
#
loop_
_entity_poly.entity_id
_entity_poly.type
_entity_poly.pdbx_seq_one_letter_code
_entity_poly.pdbx_strand_id
1 'polypeptide(L)'
;MSRFQGDKPMHATRKTMAKGFTLVEILIVVVILGILAAIVVPQFTNAANEARTGNIATQVSTIENQLELYAAQNNGTYPTVAELAADWAVMIDGDYLKELPVNPFDSTSDVAAWDSDGVSDQAIIYEDATGGWLYDPDTGNIAASTTIEAP
;
A
#
# COMPACT_ATOMS: atom_id res chain seq x y z
N MET A 1 -81.71 4.75 39.74
CA MET A 1 -80.66 5.68 40.25
C MET A 1 -79.89 4.91 41.32
N SER A 2 -78.57 4.81 41.38
CA SER A 2 -77.48 5.49 40.70
C SER A 2 -76.32 4.50 40.58
N ARG A 3 -75.53 4.62 39.52
CA ARG A 3 -74.38 3.76 39.21
C ARG A 3 -73.31 3.93 40.30
N PHE A 4 -72.92 2.82 40.94
CA PHE A 4 -71.71 2.76 41.75
C PHE A 4 -70.49 2.79 40.80
N GLN A 5 -69.86 3.96 40.71
CA GLN A 5 -68.57 4.16 40.03
C GLN A 5 -67.50 4.24 41.11
N GLY A 6 -66.81 3.13 41.36
CA GLY A 6 -65.63 3.06 42.24
C GLY A 6 -64.36 3.29 41.44
N ASP A 7 -63.49 4.15 41.97
CA ASP A 7 -62.35 4.76 41.28
C ASP A 7 -61.27 3.77 40.81
N LYS A 8 -60.82 3.99 39.57
CA LYS A 8 -59.67 3.29 38.98
C LYS A 8 -58.38 3.79 39.64
N PRO A 9 -57.48 2.93 40.14
CA PRO A 9 -56.20 3.38 40.67
C PRO A 9 -55.34 3.97 39.55
N MET A 10 -55.05 5.26 39.62
CA MET A 10 -54.14 5.93 38.70
C MET A 10 -52.73 5.38 38.93
N HIS A 11 -52.27 4.48 38.06
CA HIS A 11 -50.86 4.11 37.99
C HIS A 11 -50.09 5.31 37.45
N ALA A 12 -49.47 6.08 38.34
CA ALA A 12 -48.52 7.11 37.96
C ALA A 12 -47.27 6.42 37.41
N THR A 13 -47.20 6.24 36.09
CA THR A 13 -46.00 5.77 35.39
C THR A 13 -44.89 6.80 35.62
N ARG A 14 -43.92 6.47 36.48
CA ARG A 14 -42.75 7.30 36.73
C ARG A 14 -41.92 7.37 35.44
N LYS A 15 -42.02 8.49 34.73
CA LYS A 15 -41.18 8.77 33.55
C LYS A 15 -39.72 8.86 34.01
N THR A 16 -38.93 7.84 33.73
CA THR A 16 -37.48 7.90 33.88
C THR A 16 -36.97 8.97 32.90
N MET A 17 -36.39 10.05 33.44
CA MET A 17 -35.72 11.04 32.61
C MET A 17 -34.51 10.35 31.98
N ALA A 18 -34.57 10.10 30.68
CA ALA A 18 -33.41 9.67 29.92
C ALA A 18 -32.33 10.74 30.06
N LYS A 19 -31.20 10.41 30.68
CA LYS A 19 -30.03 11.29 30.72
C LYS A 19 -29.47 11.36 29.30
N GLY A 20 -29.57 12.52 28.66
CA GLY A 20 -28.89 12.79 27.39
C GLY A 20 -27.40 12.98 27.62
N PHE A 21 -26.59 12.66 26.62
CA PHE A 21 -25.17 13.01 26.60
C PHE A 21 -24.99 14.52 26.69
N THR A 22 -24.03 14.97 27.49
CA THR A 22 -23.70 16.40 27.55
C THR A 22 -22.79 16.79 26.38
N LEU A 23 -22.89 18.04 25.92
CA LEU A 23 -21.98 18.57 24.90
C LEU A 23 -20.52 18.53 25.36
N VAL A 24 -20.28 18.69 26.66
CA VAL A 24 -18.93 18.67 27.26
C VAL A 24 -18.32 17.27 27.18
N GLU A 25 -19.11 16.21 27.38
CA GLU A 25 -18.63 14.83 27.23
C GLU A 25 -18.17 14.54 25.80
N ILE A 26 -18.93 14.97 24.79
CA ILE A 26 -18.52 14.79 23.40
C ILE A 26 -17.31 15.67 23.06
N LEU A 27 -17.23 16.90 23.60
CA LEU A 27 -16.11 17.81 23.37
C LEU A 27 -14.78 17.22 23.85
N ILE A 28 -14.72 16.68 25.07
CA ILE A 28 -13.49 16.11 25.62
C ILE A 28 -13.06 14.88 24.80
N VAL A 29 -14.02 14.05 24.37
CA VAL A 29 -13.74 12.86 23.56
C VAL A 29 -13.10 13.23 22.23
N VAL A 30 -13.67 14.19 21.49
CA VAL A 30 -13.10 14.60 20.19
C VAL A 30 -11.73 15.27 20.33
N VAL A 31 -11.48 15.97 21.44
CA VAL A 31 -10.15 16.53 21.74
C VAL A 31 -9.12 15.43 21.96
N ILE A 32 -9.45 14.41 22.76
CA ILE A 32 -8.55 13.28 22.98
C ILE A 32 -8.32 12.50 21.69
N LEU A 33 -9.38 12.22 20.91
CA LEU A 33 -9.26 11.56 19.61
C LEU A 33 -8.41 12.37 18.62
N GLY A 34 -8.53 13.71 18.62
CA GLY A 34 -7.69 14.59 17.80
C GLY A 34 -6.21 14.51 18.15
N ILE A 35 -5.87 14.50 19.45
CA ILE A 35 -4.48 14.35 19.91
C ILE A 35 -3.92 12.98 19.53
N LEU A 36 -4.69 11.91 19.72
CA LEU A 36 -4.26 10.56 19.36
C LEU A 36 -4.07 10.41 17.85
N ALA A 37 -5.01 10.93 17.05
CA ALA A 37 -4.92 10.88 15.59
C ALA A 37 -3.67 11.60 15.07
N ALA A 38 -3.31 12.76 15.65
CA ALA A 38 -2.13 13.52 15.24
C ALA A 38 -0.81 12.76 15.43
N ILE A 39 -0.74 11.81 16.38
CA ILE A 39 0.45 10.98 16.62
C ILE A 39 0.38 9.68 15.79
N VAL A 40 -0.78 9.04 15.76
CA VAL A 40 -0.94 7.70 15.15
C VAL A 40 -0.85 7.75 13.63
N VAL A 41 -1.42 8.76 12.98
CA VAL A 41 -1.43 8.87 11.50
C VAL A 41 -0.02 8.95 10.90
N PRO A 42 0.89 9.85 11.33
CA PRO A 42 2.25 9.90 10.78
C PRO A 42 3.03 8.62 11.12
N GLN A 43 2.84 8.05 12.32
CA GLN A 43 3.49 6.81 12.70
C GLN A 43 3.07 5.64 11.79
N PHE A 44 1.78 5.50 11.51
CA PHE A 44 1.27 4.45 10.62
C PHE A 44 1.76 4.64 9.19
N THR A 45 1.80 5.88 8.70
CA THR A 45 2.29 6.21 7.35
C THR A 45 3.76 5.82 7.19
N ASN A 46 4.60 6.14 8.19
CA ASN A 46 6.02 5.78 8.18
C ASN A 46 6.22 4.26 8.20
N ALA A 47 5.47 3.54 9.05
CA ALA A 47 5.53 2.08 9.11
C ALA A 47 5.08 1.42 7.79
N ALA A 48 4.06 1.96 7.13
CA ALA A 48 3.61 1.50 5.82
C ALA A 48 4.69 1.72 4.74
N ASN A 49 5.36 2.87 4.75
CA ASN A 49 6.45 3.16 3.82
C ASN A 49 7.67 2.26 4.06
N GLU A 50 8.04 1.99 5.32
CA GLU A 50 9.12 1.06 5.65
C GLU A 50 8.80 -0.36 5.19
N ALA A 51 7.56 -0.82 5.37
CA ALA A 51 7.12 -2.12 4.85
C ALA A 51 7.17 -2.19 3.32
N ARG A 52 6.78 -1.12 2.61
CA ARG A 52 6.90 -1.03 1.14
C ARG A 52 8.35 -1.14 0.68
N THR A 53 9.27 -0.41 1.31
CA THR A 53 10.71 -0.47 1.00
C THR A 53 11.29 -1.87 1.25
N GLY A 54 10.91 -2.54 2.36
CA GLY A 54 11.33 -3.91 2.63
C GLY A 54 10.80 -4.92 1.62
N ASN A 55 9.56 -4.75 1.16
CA ASN A 55 8.99 -5.58 0.09
C ASN A 55 9.76 -5.39 -1.22
N ILE A 56 10.12 -4.16 -1.58
CA ILE A 56 10.88 -3.88 -2.81
C ILE A 56 12.26 -4.51 -2.75
N ALA A 57 12.99 -4.37 -1.64
CA ALA A 57 14.30 -5.00 -1.49
C ALA A 57 14.24 -6.52 -1.72
N THR A 58 13.17 -7.17 -1.22
CA THR A 58 12.94 -8.60 -1.41
C THR A 58 12.56 -8.95 -2.85
N GLN A 59 11.67 -8.17 -3.46
CA GLN A 59 11.22 -8.37 -4.84
C GLN A 59 12.36 -8.15 -5.84
N VAL A 60 13.11 -7.05 -5.73
CA VAL A 60 14.27 -6.76 -6.58
C VAL A 60 15.26 -7.91 -6.54
N SER A 61 15.68 -8.34 -5.34
CA SER A 61 16.61 -9.48 -5.21
C SER A 61 16.04 -10.76 -5.82
N THR A 62 14.73 -11.01 -5.67
CA THR A 62 14.09 -12.19 -6.28
C THR A 62 14.14 -12.11 -7.81
N ILE A 63 13.77 -10.96 -8.38
CA ILE A 63 13.73 -10.74 -9.82
C ILE A 63 15.14 -10.78 -10.42
N GLU A 64 16.13 -10.13 -9.81
CA GLU A 64 17.53 -10.17 -10.24
C GLU A 64 18.06 -11.60 -10.32
N ASN A 65 17.84 -12.41 -9.27
CA ASN A 65 18.24 -13.81 -9.29
C ASN A 65 17.58 -14.61 -10.43
N GLN A 66 16.33 -14.30 -10.77
CA GLN A 66 15.63 -14.94 -11.89
C GLN A 66 16.13 -14.45 -13.25
N LEU A 67 16.46 -13.16 -13.38
CA LEU A 67 17.06 -12.59 -14.58
C LEU A 67 18.46 -13.17 -14.83
N GLU A 68 19.27 -13.35 -13.78
CA GLU A 68 20.55 -14.06 -13.87
C GLU A 68 20.38 -15.51 -14.34
N LEU A 69 19.38 -16.21 -13.79
CA LEU A 69 19.07 -17.58 -14.20
C LEU A 69 18.61 -17.64 -15.67
N TYR A 70 17.81 -16.68 -16.11
CA TYR A 70 17.41 -16.53 -17.51
C TYR A 70 18.64 -16.30 -18.40
N ALA A 71 19.50 -15.35 -18.05
CA ALA A 71 20.69 -15.05 -18.83
C ALA A 71 21.62 -16.25 -18.92
N ALA A 72 21.82 -16.99 -17.83
CA ALA A 72 22.62 -18.21 -17.81
C ALA A 72 22.10 -19.27 -18.80
N GLN A 73 20.78 -19.34 -19.01
CA GLN A 73 20.15 -20.26 -19.97
C GLN A 73 20.11 -19.73 -21.40
N ASN A 74 20.20 -18.40 -21.57
CA ASN A 74 20.13 -17.69 -22.85
C ASN A 74 21.48 -17.09 -23.26
N ASN A 75 22.55 -17.89 -23.14
CA ASN A 75 23.91 -17.54 -23.58
C ASN A 75 24.46 -16.22 -23.00
N GLY A 76 24.11 -15.90 -21.75
CA GLY A 76 24.51 -14.68 -21.07
C GLY A 76 23.74 -13.43 -21.49
N THR A 77 22.65 -13.58 -22.23
CA THR A 77 21.82 -12.46 -22.70
C THR A 77 20.58 -12.32 -21.83
N TYR A 78 20.39 -11.13 -21.27
CA TYR A 78 19.21 -10.77 -20.51
C TYR A 78 18.00 -10.48 -21.42
N PRO A 79 16.76 -10.54 -20.91
CA PRO A 79 15.59 -10.14 -21.69
C PRO A 79 15.67 -8.63 -22.01
N THR A 80 15.08 -8.23 -23.12
CA THR A 80 14.97 -6.80 -23.46
C THR A 80 13.84 -6.14 -22.66
N VAL A 81 13.90 -4.82 -22.54
CA VAL A 81 12.81 -4.03 -21.92
C VAL A 81 11.47 -4.32 -22.59
N ALA A 82 11.43 -4.48 -23.92
CA ALA A 82 10.20 -4.76 -24.66
C ALA A 82 9.62 -6.14 -24.34
N GLU A 83 10.46 -7.14 -24.09
CA GLU A 83 10.01 -8.49 -23.70
C GLU A 83 9.46 -8.52 -22.26
N LEU A 84 10.05 -7.74 -21.35
CA LEU A 84 9.53 -7.62 -19.98
C LEU A 84 8.26 -6.74 -19.92
N ALA A 85 8.19 -5.67 -20.71
CA ALA A 85 7.02 -4.79 -20.80
C ALA A 85 5.77 -5.49 -21.37
N ALA A 86 5.93 -6.66 -22.00
CA ALA A 86 4.83 -7.51 -22.42
C ALA A 86 4.34 -8.40 -21.26
N ASP A 87 3.91 -7.78 -20.16
CA ASP A 87 3.40 -8.45 -18.95
C ASP A 87 4.33 -9.54 -18.42
N TRP A 88 5.65 -9.30 -18.45
CA TRP A 88 6.64 -10.27 -17.97
C TRP A 88 6.53 -11.66 -18.61
N ALA A 89 5.91 -11.79 -19.79
CA ALA A 89 5.56 -13.10 -20.37
C ALA A 89 6.79 -14.00 -20.51
N VAL A 90 7.95 -13.45 -20.91
CA VAL A 90 9.21 -14.21 -21.01
C VAL A 90 9.67 -14.81 -19.67
N MET A 91 9.35 -14.17 -18.55
CA MET A 91 9.70 -14.63 -17.20
C MET A 91 8.64 -15.59 -16.64
N ILE A 92 7.36 -15.33 -16.91
CA ILE A 92 6.25 -16.14 -16.40
C ILE A 92 6.12 -17.44 -17.20
N ASP A 93 6.04 -17.36 -18.53
CA ASP A 93 5.90 -18.53 -19.40
C ASP A 93 7.18 -19.38 -19.40
N GLY A 94 8.33 -18.75 -19.12
CA GLY A 94 9.61 -19.41 -18.91
C GLY A 94 9.77 -20.11 -17.55
N ASP A 95 8.76 -20.04 -16.67
CA ASP A 95 8.76 -20.59 -15.29
C ASP A 95 9.85 -20.02 -14.37
N TYR A 96 10.37 -18.82 -14.67
CA TYR A 96 11.33 -18.11 -13.82
C TYR A 96 10.60 -17.40 -12.67
N LEU A 97 9.47 -16.76 -12.96
CA LEU A 97 8.61 -16.11 -11.96
C LEU A 97 7.27 -16.85 -11.87
N LYS A 98 6.74 -16.95 -10.64
CA LYS A 98 5.45 -17.60 -10.37
C LYS A 98 4.26 -16.65 -10.52
N GLU A 99 4.51 -15.35 -10.36
CA GLU A 99 3.50 -14.30 -10.46
C GLU A 99 4.13 -13.01 -10.99
N LEU A 100 3.28 -12.15 -11.53
CA LEU A 100 3.67 -10.84 -12.03
C LEU A 100 4.18 -9.98 -10.87
N PRO A 101 5.40 -9.44 -10.94
CA PRO A 101 5.92 -8.60 -9.88
C PRO A 101 5.16 -7.27 -9.88
N VAL A 102 4.60 -6.91 -8.73
CA VAL A 102 3.82 -5.68 -8.55
C VAL A 102 4.61 -4.70 -7.69
N ASN A 103 4.81 -3.49 -8.19
CA ASN A 103 5.45 -2.43 -7.42
C ASN A 103 4.50 -1.96 -6.29
N PRO A 104 4.93 -2.01 -5.01
CA PRO A 104 4.11 -1.59 -3.86
C PRO A 104 3.76 -0.10 -3.78
N PHE A 105 4.39 0.78 -4.56
CA PHE A 105 4.16 2.23 -4.54
C PHE A 105 3.03 2.68 -5.47
N ASP A 106 2.89 2.05 -6.63
CA ASP A 106 1.91 2.44 -7.66
C ASP A 106 0.95 1.31 -8.05
N SER A 107 1.18 0.09 -7.51
CA SER A 107 0.40 -1.13 -7.80
C SER A 107 0.43 -1.54 -9.28
N THR A 108 1.47 -1.18 -10.03
CA THR A 108 1.65 -1.58 -11.42
C THR A 108 2.72 -2.66 -11.56
N SER A 109 2.74 -3.34 -12.71
CA SER A 109 3.80 -4.27 -13.12
C SER A 109 4.55 -3.78 -14.36
N ASP A 110 4.29 -2.55 -14.77
CA ASP A 110 4.83 -1.97 -16.00
C ASP A 110 6.35 -1.87 -15.91
N VAL A 111 7.04 -2.15 -17.01
CA VAL A 111 8.51 -2.07 -17.08
C VAL A 111 8.90 -0.96 -18.03
N ALA A 112 9.75 -0.06 -17.55
CA ALA A 112 10.37 1.00 -18.32
C ALA A 112 11.89 0.81 -18.36
N ALA A 113 12.53 1.37 -19.38
CA ALA A 113 13.98 1.36 -19.48
C ALA A 113 14.59 2.18 -18.33
N TRP A 114 15.64 1.66 -17.71
CA TRP A 114 16.43 2.39 -16.74
C TRP A 114 17.22 3.48 -17.48
N ASP A 115 16.91 4.75 -17.21
CA ASP A 115 17.72 5.87 -17.67
C ASP A 115 18.91 6.04 -16.72
N SER A 116 20.11 5.70 -17.19
CA SER A 116 21.34 5.72 -16.41
C SER A 116 21.88 7.14 -16.15
N ASP A 117 21.23 8.18 -16.67
CA ASP A 117 21.71 9.57 -16.51
C ASP A 117 21.58 10.03 -15.04
N GLY A 118 22.61 9.73 -14.24
CA GLY A 118 22.90 10.38 -12.96
C GLY A 118 22.60 9.58 -11.71
N VAL A 119 22.32 8.28 -11.78
CA VAL A 119 22.02 7.46 -10.59
C VAL A 119 22.98 6.30 -10.42
N SER A 120 23.31 6.00 -9.15
CA SER A 120 24.14 4.86 -8.80
C SER A 120 23.48 3.54 -9.20
N ASP A 121 24.22 2.66 -9.88
CA ASP A 121 23.85 1.29 -10.33
C ASP A 121 23.37 0.33 -9.20
N GLN A 122 23.17 0.81 -7.98
CA GLN A 122 22.81 0.02 -6.79
C GLN A 122 21.55 0.55 -6.08
N ALA A 123 20.89 1.57 -6.63
CA ALA A 123 19.62 2.04 -6.07
C ALA A 123 18.51 1.04 -6.42
N ILE A 124 17.74 0.62 -5.41
CA ILE A 124 16.58 -0.28 -5.59
C ILE A 124 15.24 0.49 -5.72
N ILE A 125 15.26 1.80 -5.48
CA ILE A 125 14.11 2.70 -5.59
C ILE A 125 14.56 3.98 -6.28
N TYR A 126 13.80 4.42 -7.29
CA TYR A 126 14.02 5.63 -8.06
C TYR A 126 12.86 6.60 -7.91
N GLU A 127 13.18 7.80 -7.50
CA GLU A 127 12.25 8.90 -7.39
C GLU A 127 12.09 9.62 -8.74
N ASP A 128 10.88 10.10 -9.04
CA ASP A 128 10.54 10.89 -10.25
C ASP A 128 10.65 10.14 -11.59
N ALA A 129 10.59 8.81 -11.53
CA ALA A 129 10.46 7.98 -12.73
C ALA A 129 8.99 7.69 -13.06
N THR A 130 8.71 7.42 -14.35
CA THR A 130 7.39 6.98 -14.83
C THR A 130 7.45 5.48 -15.14
N GLY A 131 6.57 4.69 -14.53
CA GLY A 131 6.48 3.23 -14.71
C GLY A 131 6.51 2.49 -13.37
N GLY A 132 6.27 1.18 -13.37
CA GLY A 132 6.36 0.36 -12.16
C GLY A 132 7.81 -0.01 -11.83
N TRP A 133 8.46 -0.72 -12.74
CA TRP A 133 9.83 -1.20 -12.63
C TRP A 133 10.72 -0.50 -13.65
N LEU A 134 11.91 -0.11 -13.24
CA LEU A 134 12.99 0.34 -14.11
C LEU A 134 13.96 -0.81 -14.32
N TYR A 135 14.32 -1.07 -15.56
CA TYR A 135 15.11 -2.22 -15.92
C TYR A 135 16.22 -1.86 -16.92
N ASP A 136 17.43 -2.36 -16.64
CA ASP A 136 18.59 -2.25 -17.51
C ASP A 136 18.90 -3.62 -18.16
N PRO A 137 18.71 -3.77 -19.49
CA PRO A 137 18.97 -5.03 -20.20
C PRO A 137 20.46 -5.36 -20.36
N ASP A 138 21.37 -4.39 -20.22
CA ASP A 138 22.80 -4.63 -20.39
C ASP A 138 23.41 -5.24 -19.11
N THR A 139 22.90 -4.84 -17.94
CA THR A 139 23.40 -5.29 -16.64
C THR A 139 22.50 -6.33 -15.96
N GLY A 140 21.21 -6.35 -16.28
CA GLY A 140 20.20 -7.14 -15.57
C GLY A 140 19.66 -6.45 -14.31
N ASN A 141 20.09 -5.21 -14.02
CA ASN A 141 19.68 -4.47 -12.84
C ASN A 141 18.20 -4.07 -12.93
N ILE A 142 17.51 -4.09 -11.78
CA ILE A 142 16.11 -3.68 -11.67
C ILE A 142 15.87 -2.86 -10.42
N ALA A 143 15.01 -1.85 -10.54
CA ALA A 143 14.60 -1.01 -9.42
C ALA A 143 13.12 -0.66 -9.51
N ALA A 144 12.51 -0.36 -8.37
CA ALA A 144 11.16 0.17 -8.33
C ALA A 144 11.17 1.67 -8.60
N SER A 145 10.21 2.16 -9.38
CA SER A 145 9.96 3.59 -9.52
C SER A 145 8.96 4.05 -8.46
N THR A 146 9.10 5.29 -8.01
CA THR A 146 8.10 5.97 -7.20
C THR A 146 7.91 7.40 -7.72
N THR A 147 6.66 7.78 -7.96
CA THR A 147 6.31 9.19 -8.12
C THR A 147 6.27 9.78 -6.72
N ILE A 148 7.24 10.64 -6.37
CA ILE A 148 7.13 11.39 -5.13
C ILE A 148 5.95 12.36 -5.27
N GLU A 149 4.77 12.01 -4.75
CA GLU A 149 3.91 13.06 -4.21
C GLU A 149 4.53 13.48 -2.87
N ALA A 150 5.28 14.58 -2.90
CA ALA A 150 5.84 15.17 -1.70
C ALA A 150 4.69 15.56 -0.76
N PRO A 151 4.85 15.40 0.58
CA PRO A 151 3.85 15.81 1.56
C PRO A 151 3.62 17.34 1.57
#